data_AF-A0A356AVX8-F1
#
_entry.id   AF-A0A356AVX8-F1
#
_cell.length_a   1.000
_cell.length_b   1.000
_cell.length_c   1.000
_cell.angle_alpha   90.00
_cell.angle_beta   90.00
_cell.angle_gamma   90.00
#
_symmetry.space_group_name_H-M   'P 1'
#
loop_
_entity.id
_entity.type
_entity.pdbx_description
1 polymer ?
#
loop_
_entity_poly.entity_id
_entity_poly.type
_entity_poly.pdbx_seq_one_letter_code
_entity_poly.pdbx_strand_id
1 'polypeptide(L)'
;MKNQWITRRVFYFVLLLILALFASSCDSPEKEVSMDQSETLYNEADFIYSNELVKSKGVTLFKDWPEYVQPLKQDYVYTAPELINDPGADLLVKAFRYSYNARGVVIVPNKLNGKNTAIIVVHPWGVDDNLGYSPPEPAGIALFCTPEKNKVYQKHVKDVLVPFLDAMRDHVRFVGYSLTGTEDEIRKTMYKSIDNKTINTKSGLEKFKAFKNSKNLMGKPVIRDFKLSRGRRTL
;
A
#
# COMPACT_ATOMS: atom_id res chain seq x y z
N MET A 1 16.64 -5.76 40.01
CA MET A 1 15.66 -4.67 40.04
C MET A 1 15.99 -3.63 38.98
N LYS A 2 15.25 -3.66 37.85
CA LYS A 2 14.72 -2.49 37.11
C LYS A 2 14.04 -3.04 35.84
N ASN A 3 12.80 -3.48 36.04
CA ASN A 3 11.84 -3.71 34.97
C ASN A 3 11.47 -2.35 34.39
N GLN A 4 11.78 -2.11 33.12
CA GLN A 4 11.13 -1.04 32.35
C GLN A 4 10.41 -1.63 31.15
N TRP A 5 9.13 -1.84 31.40
CA TRP A 5 8.00 -1.92 30.49
C TRP A 5 8.25 -1.22 29.15
N ILE A 6 8.38 -2.00 28.09
CA ILE A 6 8.27 -1.53 26.71
C ILE A 6 6.81 -1.09 26.51
N THR A 7 6.61 0.22 26.54
CA THR A 7 5.34 0.88 26.34
C THR A 7 4.83 0.62 24.91
N ARG A 8 3.61 0.08 24.85
CA ARG A 8 2.77 -0.14 23.68
C ARG A 8 2.89 0.99 22.65
N ARG A 9 3.55 0.75 21.52
CA ARG A 9 3.45 1.56 20.31
C ARG A 9 2.51 0.85 19.34
N VAL A 10 1.29 1.36 19.22
CA VAL A 10 0.34 0.90 18.20
C VAL A 10 0.68 1.65 16.93
N PHE A 11 1.33 0.99 15.98
CA PHE A 11 1.67 1.58 14.69
C PHE A 11 0.48 1.42 13.73
N TYR A 12 -0.03 2.54 13.22
CA TYR A 12 -1.11 2.56 12.24
C TYR A 12 -0.52 2.77 10.86
N PHE A 13 -0.54 1.72 10.05
CA PHE A 13 -0.25 1.80 8.63
C PHE A 13 -1.56 1.95 7.86
N VAL A 14 -1.61 2.91 6.93
CA VAL A 14 -2.53 2.82 5.79
C VAL A 14 -1.97 1.75 4.87
N LEU A 15 -2.22 0.50 5.23
CA LEU A 15 -2.06 -0.61 4.31
C LEU A 15 -3.27 -0.52 3.36
N LEU A 16 -3.01 -0.09 2.13
CA LEU A 16 -3.95 -0.25 1.03
C LEU A 16 -3.96 -1.75 0.71
N LEU A 17 -4.68 -2.52 1.54
CA LEU A 17 -4.93 -3.93 1.33
C LEU A 17 -5.88 -4.00 0.14
N ILE A 18 -5.32 -4.18 -1.05
CA ILE A 18 -6.09 -4.51 -2.25
C ILE A 18 -6.63 -5.92 -2.03
N LEU A 19 -7.83 -6.01 -1.44
CA LEU A 19 -8.72 -7.13 -1.70
C LEU A 19 -9.16 -6.97 -3.16
N ALA A 20 -8.53 -7.75 -4.04
CA ALA A 20 -8.89 -7.83 -5.44
C ALA A 20 -10.31 -8.41 -5.57
N LEU A 21 -11.32 -7.54 -5.60
CA LEU A 21 -12.60 -7.81 -6.25
C LEU A 21 -12.48 -7.32 -7.69
N PHE A 22 -11.81 -8.09 -8.54
CA PHE A 22 -11.93 -7.94 -9.98
C PHE A 22 -13.14 -8.74 -10.45
N ALA A 23 -14.29 -8.07 -10.53
CA ALA A 23 -15.34 -8.46 -11.44
C ALA A 23 -15.52 -7.31 -12.45
N SER A 24 -14.69 -7.31 -13.50
CA SER A 24 -15.09 -6.76 -14.80
C SER A 24 -14.18 -7.29 -15.91
N SER A 25 -14.83 -7.80 -16.94
CA SER A 25 -14.29 -8.49 -18.11
C SER A 25 -13.15 -7.76 -18.82
N CYS A 26 -12.04 -8.46 -19.03
CA CYS A 26 -11.15 -8.25 -20.16
C CYS A 26 -10.74 -9.63 -20.68
N ASP A 27 -11.37 -10.05 -21.76
CA ASP A 27 -11.02 -11.26 -22.52
C ASP A 27 -9.54 -11.20 -22.93
N SER A 28 -8.74 -12.00 -22.25
CA SER A 28 -7.40 -12.42 -22.69
C SER A 28 -7.39 -13.94 -22.59
N PRO A 29 -6.88 -14.69 -23.59
CA PRO A 29 -6.89 -16.14 -23.51
C PRO A 29 -6.00 -16.61 -22.36
N GLU A 30 -6.63 -17.16 -21.32
CA GLU A 30 -5.98 -17.75 -20.17
C GLU A 30 -5.09 -18.92 -20.64
N LYS A 31 -3.77 -18.76 -20.47
CA LYS A 31 -2.89 -19.93 -20.38
C LYS A 31 -3.14 -20.53 -19.00
N GLU A 32 -3.76 -21.70 -18.94
CA GLU A 32 -3.76 -22.55 -17.76
C GLU A 32 -2.31 -22.81 -17.33
N VAL A 33 -1.89 -22.12 -16.28
CA VAL A 33 -0.70 -22.49 -15.52
C VAL A 33 -1.20 -23.47 -14.47
N SER A 34 -0.87 -24.75 -14.65
CA SER A 34 -1.13 -25.78 -13.64
C SER A 34 -0.33 -25.44 -12.38
N MET A 35 -0.99 -24.91 -11.35
CA MET A 35 -0.41 -24.77 -10.02
C MET A 35 -0.22 -26.16 -9.43
N ASP A 36 1.04 -26.53 -9.25
CA ASP A 36 1.46 -27.71 -8.49
C ASP A 36 0.90 -27.61 -7.06
N GLN A 37 0.11 -28.61 -6.66
CA GLN A 37 -0.57 -28.71 -5.37
C GLN A 37 0.37 -29.22 -4.28
N SER A 38 1.56 -28.63 -4.14
CA SER A 38 2.49 -29.02 -3.07
C SER A 38 2.24 -28.17 -1.81
N GLU A 39 1.55 -28.80 -0.86
CA GLU A 39 1.53 -28.52 0.59
C GLU A 39 0.78 -27.26 1.07
N THR A 40 -0.54 -27.40 1.19
CA THR A 40 -1.42 -26.59 2.04
C THR A 40 -1.04 -26.73 3.52
N LEU A 41 -0.20 -25.81 4.02
CA LEU A 41 0.17 -25.69 5.44
C LEU A 41 -0.77 -24.77 6.26
N TYR A 42 -2.03 -24.64 5.85
CA TYR A 42 -3.06 -23.95 6.63
C TYR A 42 -4.29 -24.84 6.74
N ASN A 43 -4.62 -25.28 7.96
CA ASN A 43 -5.90 -25.90 8.26
C ASN A 43 -6.98 -24.82 8.16
N GLU A 44 -7.51 -24.61 6.95
CA GLU A 44 -8.63 -23.72 6.64
C GLU A 44 -9.94 -24.35 7.13
N ALA A 45 -10.18 -24.31 8.43
CA ALA A 45 -11.56 -24.46 8.90
C ALA A 45 -12.29 -23.16 8.60
N ASP A 46 -13.30 -23.22 7.73
CA ASP A 46 -14.22 -22.10 7.51
C ASP A 46 -14.75 -21.60 8.86
N PHE A 47 -14.73 -20.27 9.06
CA PHE A 47 -15.33 -19.65 10.23
C PHE A 47 -16.33 -18.58 9.82
N ILE A 48 -17.42 -18.49 10.58
CA ILE A 48 -18.44 -17.45 10.37
C ILE A 48 -17.98 -16.21 11.13
N TYR A 49 -17.59 -15.18 10.40
CA TYR A 49 -17.27 -13.88 10.99
C TYR A 49 -18.55 -13.13 11.38
N SER A 50 -18.79 -12.95 12.68
CA SER A 50 -19.85 -12.07 13.18
C SER A 50 -19.36 -10.62 13.18
N ASN A 51 -19.91 -9.77 12.32
CA ASN A 51 -19.52 -8.36 12.22
C ASN A 51 -20.30 -7.47 13.22
N GLU A 52 -20.36 -7.88 14.48
CA GLU A 52 -21.04 -7.15 15.56
C GLU A 52 -20.22 -5.92 16.01
N LEU A 53 -20.76 -4.73 15.78
CA LEU A 53 -20.05 -3.48 16.07
C LEU A 53 -20.38 -2.96 17.47
N VAL A 54 -19.37 -2.80 18.31
CA VAL A 54 -19.51 -2.18 19.63
C VAL A 54 -19.07 -0.72 19.55
N LYS A 55 -19.92 0.21 19.98
CA LYS A 55 -19.56 1.63 20.05
C LYS A 55 -18.40 1.80 21.04
N SER A 56 -17.36 2.50 20.59
CA SER A 56 -16.14 2.73 21.35
C SER A 56 -15.95 4.22 21.57
N LYS A 57 -15.28 4.60 22.66
CA LYS A 57 -14.78 5.98 22.83
C LYS A 57 -13.73 6.35 21.77
N GLY A 58 -13.24 5.34 21.05
CA GLY A 58 -12.32 5.51 19.93
C GLY A 58 -10.90 5.86 20.37
N VAL A 59 -10.02 5.89 19.38
CA VAL A 59 -8.66 6.41 19.48
C VAL A 59 -8.52 7.47 18.41
N THR A 60 -7.81 8.57 18.71
CA THR A 60 -7.44 9.52 17.67
C THR A 60 -6.47 8.82 16.73
N LEU A 61 -6.99 8.42 15.56
CA LEU A 61 -6.19 7.86 14.48
C LEU A 61 -5.26 8.95 13.93
N PHE A 62 -4.04 8.55 13.56
CA PHE A 62 -3.04 9.41 12.94
C PHE A 62 -2.56 10.59 13.80
N LYS A 63 -2.71 10.51 15.12
CA LYS A 63 -2.27 11.57 16.03
C LYS A 63 -0.76 11.72 16.14
N ASP A 64 0.00 10.68 15.79
CA ASP A 64 1.45 10.64 16.04
C ASP A 64 2.22 11.52 15.06
N TRP A 65 1.62 11.82 13.90
CA TRP A 65 2.20 12.67 12.86
C TRP A 65 1.18 13.64 12.26
N PRO A 66 0.65 14.59 13.08
CA PRO A 66 -0.42 15.50 12.68
C PRO A 66 -0.04 16.43 11.52
N GLU A 67 1.25 16.59 11.23
CA GLU A 67 1.77 17.35 10.09
C GLU A 67 1.55 16.65 8.74
N TYR A 68 1.41 15.32 8.71
CA TYR A 68 1.18 14.56 7.47
C TYR A 68 -0.28 14.20 7.25
N VAL A 69 -1.00 13.96 8.34
CA VAL A 69 -2.39 13.53 8.29
C VAL A 69 -3.18 14.33 9.31
N GLN A 70 -4.16 15.09 8.83
CA GLN A 70 -5.10 15.71 9.74
C GLN A 70 -5.82 14.60 10.52
N PRO A 71 -5.80 14.63 11.86
CA PRO A 71 -6.53 13.66 12.66
C PRO A 71 -8.00 13.67 12.24
N LEU A 72 -8.52 12.50 11.88
CA LEU A 72 -9.93 12.34 11.58
C LEU A 72 -10.71 12.63 12.86
N LYS A 73 -11.58 13.65 12.84
CA LYS A 73 -12.57 13.88 13.89
C LYS A 73 -13.75 12.97 13.60
N GLN A 74 -13.92 11.91 14.39
CA GLN A 74 -15.02 10.97 14.19
C GLN A 74 -16.15 11.25 15.18
N ASP A 75 -17.36 11.43 14.66
CA ASP A 75 -18.56 11.49 15.51
C ASP A 75 -18.88 10.13 16.14
N TYR A 76 -18.54 9.04 15.42
CA TYR A 76 -18.75 7.68 15.85
C TYR A 76 -17.55 6.80 15.54
N VAL A 77 -17.07 6.09 16.56
CA VAL A 77 -16.05 5.06 16.45
C VAL A 77 -16.62 3.75 16.99
N TYR A 78 -16.38 2.67 16.26
CA TYR A 78 -16.78 1.33 16.61
C TYR A 78 -15.56 0.41 16.68
N THR A 79 -15.66 -0.64 17.46
CA THR A 79 -14.73 -1.77 17.43
C THR A 79 -15.49 -2.98 16.92
N ALA A 80 -14.94 -3.64 15.90
CA ALA A 80 -15.41 -4.92 15.42
C ALA A 80 -14.61 -6.06 16.09
N PRO A 81 -15.07 -7.32 16.01
CA PRO A 81 -14.32 -8.46 16.49
C PRO A 81 -13.00 -8.64 15.72
N GLU A 82 -12.09 -9.44 16.30
CA GLU A 82 -10.81 -9.74 15.67
C GLU A 82 -11.03 -10.48 14.35
N LEU A 83 -10.37 -10.04 13.28
CA LEU A 83 -10.42 -10.74 11.99
C LEU A 83 -9.30 -11.79 11.91
N ILE A 84 -8.13 -11.46 12.45
CA ILE A 84 -6.97 -12.35 12.51
C ILE A 84 -6.54 -12.48 13.97
N ASN A 85 -6.40 -13.73 14.41
CA ASN A 85 -5.94 -14.08 15.75
C ASN A 85 -5.01 -15.30 15.67
N ASP A 86 -3.76 -15.05 15.32
CA ASP A 86 -2.76 -16.10 15.15
C ASP A 86 -2.33 -16.70 16.50
N PRO A 87 -2.18 -18.03 16.59
CA PRO A 87 -1.54 -18.66 17.74
C PRO A 87 -0.10 -18.13 17.94
N GLY A 88 0.22 -17.75 19.18
CA GLY A 88 1.53 -17.20 19.53
C GLY A 88 1.81 -15.81 18.96
N ALA A 89 0.76 -15.05 18.62
CA ALA A 89 0.90 -13.68 18.12
C ALA A 89 1.75 -12.78 19.02
N ASP A 90 2.66 -12.05 18.39
CA ASP A 90 3.57 -11.05 18.99
C ASP A 90 3.35 -9.64 18.41
N LEU A 91 2.49 -9.51 17.39
CA LEU A 91 2.10 -8.24 16.78
C LEU A 91 0.64 -7.89 17.07
N LEU A 92 0.42 -6.67 17.53
CA LEU A 92 -0.92 -6.09 17.71
C LEU A 92 -1.17 -5.06 16.61
N VAL A 93 -2.08 -5.38 15.69
CA VAL A 93 -2.38 -4.53 14.53
C VAL A 93 -3.82 -4.08 14.59
N LYS A 94 -4.05 -2.77 14.45
CA LYS A 94 -5.40 -2.21 14.34
C LYS A 94 -5.62 -1.72 12.92
N ALA A 95 -6.43 -2.48 12.17
CA ALA A 95 -6.95 -2.01 10.91
C ALA A 95 -8.13 -1.08 11.17
N PHE A 96 -8.43 -0.20 10.22
CA PHE A 96 -9.61 0.64 10.29
C PHE A 96 -10.21 0.84 8.91
N ARG A 97 -11.52 1.07 8.88
CA ARG A 97 -12.26 1.51 7.68
C ARG A 97 -13.31 2.52 8.07
N TYR A 98 -13.65 3.43 7.15
CA TYR A 98 -14.89 4.18 7.28
C TYR A 98 -16.05 3.33 6.75
N SER A 99 -17.11 3.19 7.52
CA SER A 99 -18.32 2.47 7.12
C SER A 99 -19.46 3.46 6.92
N TYR A 100 -19.98 3.55 5.70
CA TYR A 100 -21.14 4.38 5.39
C TYR A 100 -22.42 3.91 6.09
N ASN A 101 -22.61 2.59 6.27
CA ASN A 101 -23.79 2.04 6.95
C ASN A 101 -23.79 2.38 8.45
N ALA A 102 -22.67 2.16 9.12
CA ALA A 102 -22.45 2.57 10.51
C ALA A 102 -22.21 4.09 10.68
N ARG A 103 -22.08 4.85 9.58
CA ARG A 103 -21.75 6.30 9.55
C ARG A 103 -20.58 6.68 10.48
N GLY A 104 -19.54 5.84 10.51
CA GLY A 104 -18.45 5.98 11.46
C GLY A 104 -17.23 5.15 11.11
N VAL A 105 -16.16 5.34 11.88
CA VAL A 105 -14.93 4.56 11.73
C VAL A 105 -15.07 3.26 12.51
N VAL A 106 -14.77 2.14 11.84
CA VAL A 106 -14.72 0.82 12.45
C VAL A 106 -13.26 0.43 12.60
N ILE A 107 -12.84 0.17 13.84
CA ILE A 107 -11.53 -0.37 14.19
C ILE A 107 -11.65 -1.89 14.29
N VAL A 108 -10.73 -2.61 13.64
CA VAL A 108 -10.63 -4.07 13.69
C VAL A 108 -9.30 -4.41 14.37
N PRO A 109 -9.31 -4.85 15.63
CA PRO A 109 -8.10 -5.33 16.30
C PRO A 109 -7.69 -6.68 15.70
N ASN A 110 -6.39 -6.92 15.58
CA ASN A 110 -5.86 -8.18 15.09
C ASN A 110 -4.60 -8.54 15.88
N LYS A 111 -4.39 -9.84 16.02
CA LYS A 111 -3.20 -10.43 16.63
C LYS A 111 -2.52 -11.29 15.58
N LEU A 112 -1.31 -10.88 15.19
CA LEU A 112 -0.56 -11.53 14.12
C LEU A 112 0.72 -12.16 14.69
N ASN A 113 1.11 -13.29 14.12
CA ASN A 113 2.43 -13.86 14.35
C ASN A 113 3.43 -13.25 13.36
N GLY A 114 4.37 -12.48 13.87
CA GLY A 114 5.36 -11.76 13.10
C GLY A 114 6.19 -12.67 12.18
N LYS A 115 6.54 -13.88 12.64
CA LYS A 115 7.28 -14.87 11.85
C LYS A 115 6.51 -15.40 10.64
N ASN A 116 5.19 -15.21 10.61
CA ASN A 116 4.32 -15.57 9.49
C ASN A 116 3.76 -14.34 8.76
N THR A 117 4.20 -13.13 9.14
CA THR A 117 3.70 -11.87 8.59
C THR A 117 4.71 -11.28 7.62
N ALA A 118 4.21 -10.72 6.52
CA ALA A 118 4.99 -9.88 5.61
C ALA A 118 4.39 -8.47 5.54
N ILE A 119 5.25 -7.45 5.47
CA ILE A 119 4.83 -6.07 5.17
C ILE A 119 5.20 -5.79 3.72
N ILE A 120 4.19 -5.51 2.88
CA ILE A 120 4.38 -5.18 1.47
C ILE A 120 4.00 -3.72 1.23
N VAL A 121 4.98 -2.94 0.79
CA VAL A 121 4.79 -1.54 0.42
C VAL A 121 4.49 -1.47 -1.07
N VAL A 122 3.23 -1.17 -1.41
CA VAL A 122 2.85 -0.91 -2.80
C VAL A 122 3.08 0.58 -3.08
N HIS A 123 4.11 0.88 -3.87
CA HIS A 123 4.38 2.24 -4.32
C HIS A 123 4.23 2.32 -5.85
N PRO A 124 3.76 3.45 -6.40
CA PRO A 124 3.73 3.61 -7.85
C PRO A 124 5.11 4.07 -8.29
N TRP A 125 5.73 3.21 -9.06
CA TRP A 125 7.10 3.36 -9.49
C TRP A 125 7.23 4.46 -10.55
N GLY A 126 8.25 5.31 -10.43
CA GLY A 126 8.68 6.25 -11.46
C GLY A 126 7.95 7.58 -11.50
N VAL A 127 6.81 7.75 -10.82
CA VAL A 127 6.07 9.02 -10.80
C VAL A 127 6.53 9.86 -9.62
N ASP A 128 7.16 11.00 -9.91
CA ASP A 128 7.59 11.99 -8.91
C ASP A 128 8.42 11.37 -7.77
N ASP A 129 9.24 10.37 -8.06
CA ASP A 129 10.18 9.71 -7.12
C ASP A 129 11.64 10.11 -7.39
N ASN A 130 11.85 11.12 -8.24
CA ASN A 130 13.14 11.59 -8.77
C ASN A 130 13.91 10.53 -9.60
N LEU A 131 13.31 9.37 -9.90
CA LEU A 131 13.95 8.32 -10.68
C LEU A 131 13.60 8.36 -12.16
N GLY A 132 12.49 9.00 -12.55
CA GLY A 132 12.05 8.86 -13.92
C GLY A 132 11.12 9.95 -14.43
N TYR A 133 9.88 10.02 -13.98
CA TYR A 133 8.87 10.80 -14.68
C TYR A 133 8.95 12.29 -14.30
N SER A 134 9.07 13.15 -15.31
CA SER A 134 8.95 14.61 -15.16
C SER A 134 7.73 15.02 -15.97
N PRO A 135 6.52 14.86 -15.42
CA PRO A 135 5.31 15.21 -16.15
C PRO A 135 5.30 16.71 -16.52
N PRO A 136 4.73 17.10 -17.67
CA PRO A 136 4.46 18.51 -17.93
C PRO A 136 3.49 19.08 -16.87
N GLU A 137 3.67 20.34 -16.47
CA GLU A 137 2.67 21.06 -15.66
C GLU A 137 1.83 21.98 -16.56
N PRO A 138 0.49 22.07 -16.37
CA PRO A 138 -0.33 21.36 -15.38
C PRO A 138 -0.74 19.93 -15.82
N ALA A 139 -0.31 19.47 -17.01
CA ALA A 139 -0.75 18.22 -17.63
C ALA A 139 0.18 17.05 -17.32
N GLY A 140 -0.04 16.37 -16.18
CA GLY A 140 0.90 15.39 -15.64
C GLY A 140 0.27 14.22 -14.89
N ILE A 141 0.99 13.10 -14.78
CA ILE A 141 0.66 12.06 -13.80
C ILE A 141 1.35 12.48 -12.50
N ALA A 142 0.56 12.76 -11.47
CA ALA A 142 1.06 12.93 -10.11
C ALA A 142 0.44 11.84 -9.24
N LEU A 143 1.26 11.09 -8.51
CA LEU A 143 0.81 10.00 -7.63
C LEU A 143 -0.31 10.46 -6.67
N PHE A 144 -0.11 11.57 -5.97
CA PHE A 144 -1.10 12.17 -5.06
C PHE A 144 -1.82 13.38 -5.68
N CYS A 145 -2.10 13.33 -6.99
CA CYS A 145 -2.82 14.34 -7.76
C CYS A 145 -2.14 15.70 -7.96
N THR A 146 -1.17 16.11 -7.12
CA THR A 146 -0.38 17.34 -7.33
C THR A 146 1.10 17.16 -6.94
N PRO A 147 2.03 17.94 -7.55
CA PRO A 147 3.45 17.93 -7.17
C PRO A 147 3.69 18.25 -5.68
N GLU A 148 2.91 19.16 -5.10
CA GLU A 148 3.02 19.56 -3.69
C GLU A 148 2.67 18.40 -2.76
N LYS A 149 1.58 17.68 -3.06
CA LYS A 149 1.19 16.50 -2.29
C LYS A 149 2.23 15.39 -2.40
N ASN A 150 2.89 15.24 -3.55
CA ASN A 150 4.00 14.29 -3.71
C ASN A 150 5.21 14.68 -2.86
N LYS A 151 5.56 15.98 -2.76
CA LYS A 151 6.62 16.44 -1.84
C LYS A 151 6.29 16.12 -0.38
N VAL A 152 5.04 16.33 0.04
CA VAL A 152 4.58 15.96 1.39
C VAL A 152 4.69 14.46 1.61
N TYR A 153 4.25 13.64 0.65
CA TYR A 153 4.40 12.18 0.73
C TYR A 153 5.86 11.74 0.81
N GLN A 154 6.75 12.27 -0.04
CA GLN A 154 8.18 11.96 0.02
C GLN A 154 8.79 12.26 1.39
N LYS A 155 8.35 13.37 2.01
CA LYS A 155 8.76 13.71 3.38
C LYS A 155 8.20 12.71 4.39
N HIS A 156 6.92 12.36 4.32
CA HIS A 156 6.32 11.31 5.15
C HIS A 156 7.02 9.95 4.99
N VAL A 157 7.44 9.57 3.78
CA VAL A 157 8.20 8.35 3.53
C VAL A 157 9.49 8.34 4.34
N LYS A 158 10.24 9.45 4.33
CA LYS A 158 11.51 9.58 5.05
C LYS A 158 11.33 9.62 6.56
N ASP A 159 10.32 10.35 7.03
CA ASP A 159 10.17 10.64 8.46
C ASP A 159 9.39 9.55 9.21
N VAL A 160 8.50 8.83 8.51
CA VAL A 160 7.57 7.88 9.12
C VAL A 160 7.72 6.48 8.54
N LEU A 161 7.59 6.35 7.22
CA LEU A 161 7.48 5.04 6.57
C LEU A 161 8.77 4.23 6.71
N VAL A 162 9.91 4.81 6.30
CA VAL A 162 11.22 4.13 6.34
C VAL A 162 11.61 3.74 7.77
N PRO A 163 11.58 4.66 8.77
CA PRO A 163 11.88 4.29 10.16
C PRO A 163 10.98 3.18 10.71
N PHE A 164 9.69 3.19 10.37
CA PHE A 164 8.80 2.10 10.77
C PHE A 164 9.20 0.77 10.12
N LEU A 165 9.42 0.76 8.80
CA LEU A 165 9.75 -0.46 8.07
C LEU A 165 11.05 -1.06 8.58
N ASP A 166 12.05 -0.22 8.85
CA ASP A 166 13.33 -0.65 9.40
C ASP A 166 13.17 -1.22 10.81
N ALA A 167 12.37 -0.59 11.67
CA ALA A 167 12.06 -1.12 13.00
C ALA A 167 11.30 -2.46 12.94
N MET A 168 10.51 -2.70 11.89
CA MET A 168 9.76 -3.94 11.74
C MET A 168 10.58 -5.11 11.17
N ARG A 169 11.76 -4.87 10.58
CA ARG A 169 12.55 -5.93 9.91
C ARG A 169 12.90 -7.12 10.82
N ASP A 170 13.06 -6.86 12.12
CA ASP A 170 13.36 -7.89 13.12
C ASP A 170 12.11 -8.53 13.73
N HIS A 171 10.92 -8.01 13.41
CA HIS A 171 9.64 -8.44 13.96
C HIS A 171 8.74 -9.13 12.95
N VAL A 172 8.98 -8.96 11.64
CA VAL A 172 8.23 -9.65 10.59
C VAL A 172 9.14 -10.56 9.78
N ARG A 173 8.55 -11.59 9.17
CA ARG A 173 9.29 -12.51 8.27
C ARG A 173 9.93 -11.78 7.10
N PHE A 174 9.22 -10.79 6.57
CA PHE A 174 9.61 -10.16 5.32
C PHE A 174 9.08 -8.73 5.22
N VAL A 175 9.92 -7.83 4.72
CA VAL A 175 9.51 -6.48 4.27
C VAL A 175 9.86 -6.36 2.80
N GLY A 176 8.84 -6.24 1.96
CA GLY A 176 8.97 -6.13 0.51
C GLY A 176 8.40 -4.83 -0.03
N TYR A 177 8.88 -4.43 -1.21
CA TYR A 177 8.34 -3.33 -1.99
C TYR A 177 7.78 -3.91 -3.28
N SER A 178 6.51 -3.62 -3.57
CA SER A 178 5.88 -4.07 -4.80
C SER A 178 6.53 -3.38 -6.01
N LEU A 179 6.70 -4.14 -7.09
CA LEU A 179 7.15 -3.64 -8.38
C LEU A 179 5.98 -3.67 -9.35
N THR A 180 5.85 -2.64 -10.18
CA THR A 180 4.87 -2.67 -11.27
C THR A 180 5.34 -3.59 -12.39
N GLY A 181 4.47 -4.53 -12.78
CA GLY A 181 4.77 -5.50 -13.84
C GLY A 181 5.77 -6.57 -13.41
N THR A 182 6.36 -7.24 -14.40
CA THR A 182 7.37 -8.29 -14.17
C THR A 182 8.75 -7.69 -13.92
N GLU A 183 9.63 -8.49 -13.30
CA GLU A 183 11.04 -8.18 -13.19
C GLU A 183 11.68 -8.18 -14.59
N ASP A 184 11.86 -7.00 -15.19
CA ASP A 184 12.60 -6.84 -16.44
C ASP A 184 14.12 -6.68 -16.20
N GLU A 185 14.91 -6.77 -17.26
CA GLU A 185 16.38 -6.69 -17.17
C GLU A 185 16.91 -5.40 -16.53
N ILE A 186 16.17 -4.28 -16.66
CA ILE A 186 16.55 -3.01 -16.02
C ILE A 186 16.31 -3.11 -14.52
N ARG A 187 15.10 -3.52 -14.10
CA ARG A 187 14.72 -3.68 -12.69
C ARG A 187 15.53 -4.75 -11.99
N LYS A 188 15.81 -5.88 -12.66
CA LYS A 188 16.69 -6.95 -12.19
C LYS A 188 18.10 -6.44 -11.89
N THR A 189 18.60 -5.49 -12.70
CA THR A 189 19.89 -4.85 -12.44
C THR A 189 19.82 -3.90 -11.22
N MET A 190 18.67 -3.31 -10.92
CA MET A 190 18.52 -2.26 -9.89
C MET A 190 18.14 -2.77 -8.50
N TYR A 191 17.26 -3.76 -8.43
CA TYR A 191 16.57 -4.18 -7.22
C TYR A 191 16.83 -5.65 -6.90
N LYS A 192 16.89 -5.96 -5.60
CA LYS A 192 16.84 -7.34 -5.13
C LYS A 192 15.39 -7.79 -5.17
N SER A 193 15.14 -8.96 -5.72
CA SER A 193 13.84 -9.63 -5.70
C SER A 193 13.92 -10.90 -4.87
N ILE A 194 12.84 -11.68 -4.84
CA ILE A 194 12.82 -13.00 -4.20
C ILE A 194 13.87 -13.90 -4.89
N ASP A 195 13.90 -13.87 -6.22
CA ASP A 195 14.72 -14.78 -7.05
C ASP A 195 16.09 -14.19 -7.43
N ASN A 196 16.24 -12.87 -7.47
CA ASN A 196 17.49 -12.20 -7.80
C ASN A 196 18.09 -11.44 -6.60
N LYS A 197 19.30 -11.84 -6.18
CA LYS A 197 20.05 -11.17 -5.11
C LYS A 197 21.21 -10.30 -5.61
N THR A 198 21.61 -10.48 -6.86
CA THR A 198 22.76 -9.78 -7.46
C THR A 198 22.27 -8.53 -8.18
N ILE A 199 22.76 -7.37 -7.75
CA ILE A 199 22.35 -6.07 -8.27
C ILE A 199 23.54 -5.20 -8.62
N ASN A 200 23.36 -4.30 -9.58
CA ASN A 200 24.22 -3.17 -9.85
C ASN A 200 23.35 -1.92 -10.02
N THR A 201 22.92 -1.35 -8.89
CA THR A 201 21.98 -0.22 -8.87
C THR A 201 22.43 0.95 -9.73
N LYS A 202 23.73 1.25 -9.79
CA LYS A 202 24.28 2.32 -10.64
C LYS A 202 24.02 2.04 -12.12
N SER A 203 24.45 0.88 -12.62
CA SER A 203 24.23 0.49 -14.01
C SER A 203 22.75 0.40 -14.35
N GLY A 204 21.95 -0.15 -13.44
CA GLY A 204 20.50 -0.24 -13.61
C GLY A 204 19.83 1.14 -13.72
N LEU A 205 20.23 2.11 -12.90
CA LEU A 205 19.74 3.49 -12.99
C LEU A 205 20.14 4.16 -14.31
N GLU A 206 21.35 3.92 -14.81
CA GLU A 206 21.79 4.42 -16.12
C GLU A 206 20.94 3.83 -17.25
N LYS A 207 20.72 2.51 -17.24
CA LYS A 207 19.83 1.82 -18.18
C LYS A 207 18.40 2.34 -18.09
N PHE A 208 17.90 2.59 -16.88
CA PHE A 208 16.55 3.10 -16.68
C PHE A 208 16.38 4.51 -17.24
N LYS A 209 17.35 5.41 -16.99
CA LYS A 209 17.38 6.75 -17.57
C LYS A 209 17.44 6.71 -19.10
N ALA A 210 18.26 5.84 -19.67
CA ALA A 210 18.36 5.66 -21.12
C ALA A 210 17.03 5.16 -21.71
N PHE A 211 16.41 4.13 -21.10
CA PHE A 211 15.09 3.64 -21.49
C PHE A 211 14.05 4.76 -21.44
N LYS A 212 13.97 5.50 -20.33
CA LYS A 212 13.07 6.64 -20.20
C LYS A 212 13.29 7.65 -21.33
N ASN A 213 14.53 8.10 -21.56
CA ASN A 213 14.82 9.10 -22.60
C ASN A 213 14.50 8.60 -24.02
N SER A 214 14.58 7.29 -24.26
CA SER A 214 14.17 6.69 -25.54
C SER A 214 12.65 6.69 -25.74
N LYS A 215 11.88 6.76 -24.65
CA LYS A 215 10.43 6.76 -24.69
C LYS A 215 9.94 8.20 -24.53
N ASN A 216 9.15 8.71 -25.48
CA ASN A 216 8.48 10.00 -25.31
C ASN A 216 7.31 9.87 -24.33
N LEU A 217 7.62 9.62 -23.06
CA LEU A 217 6.64 9.37 -22.00
C LEU A 217 6.02 10.68 -21.48
N MET A 218 5.84 11.70 -22.32
CA MET A 218 5.17 12.94 -21.90
C MET A 218 3.65 12.79 -21.97
N GLY A 219 2.96 13.27 -20.94
CA GLY A 219 1.51 13.43 -20.97
C GLY A 219 1.09 14.41 -22.08
N LYS A 220 -0.06 14.15 -22.72
CA LYS A 220 -0.65 15.11 -23.67
C LYS A 220 -1.22 16.31 -22.91
N PRO A 221 -1.22 17.52 -23.49
CA PRO A 221 -1.91 18.66 -22.90
C PRO A 221 -3.41 18.39 -22.75
N VAL A 222 -4.06 19.10 -21.82
CA VAL A 222 -5.53 19.10 -21.71
C VAL A 222 -6.12 19.56 -23.05
N ILE A 223 -7.12 18.83 -23.55
CA ILE A 223 -7.81 19.20 -24.79
C ILE A 223 -8.49 20.56 -24.58
N ARG A 224 -8.09 21.57 -25.35
CA ARG A 224 -8.62 22.94 -25.23
C ARG A 224 -10.09 23.03 -25.62
N ASP A 225 -10.43 22.43 -26.76
CA ASP A 225 -11.77 22.50 -27.36
C ASP A 225 -12.24 21.09 -27.71
N PHE A 226 -13.46 20.71 -27.32
CA PHE A 226 -14.10 19.46 -27.73
C PHE A 226 -15.59 19.69 -28.01
N LYS A 227 -16.13 18.97 -28.99
CA LYS A 227 -17.51 19.14 -29.44
C LYS A 227 -18.47 18.37 -28.54
N LEU A 228 -19.39 19.08 -27.89
CA LEU A 228 -20.49 18.48 -27.12
C LEU A 228 -21.78 18.45 -27.95
N SER A 229 -22.48 17.32 -27.97
CA SER A 229 -23.82 17.23 -28.56
C SER A 229 -24.87 17.60 -27.51
N ARG A 230 -25.86 18.42 -27.87
CA ARG A 230 -26.94 18.82 -26.94
C ARG A 230 -27.87 17.65 -26.54
N GLY A 231 -27.92 16.59 -27.35
CA GLY A 231 -28.85 15.46 -27.18
C GLY A 231 -28.32 14.27 -26.38
N ARG A 232 -26.99 14.16 -26.18
CA ARG A 232 -26.40 13.16 -25.28
C ARG A 232 -25.25 13.80 -24.52
N ARG A 233 -25.46 13.98 -23.22
CA ARG A 233 -24.45 14.37 -22.25
C ARG A 233 -23.69 13.11 -21.81
N THR A 234 -22.85 12.59 -22.69
CA THR A 234 -21.84 11.60 -22.33
C THR A 234 -20.50 12.14 -22.81
N LEU A 235 -19.52 12.11 -21.92
CA LEU A 235 -18.10 12.30 -22.26
C LEU A 235 -17.63 11.16 -23.17
#